data_AF-A0A166BHP3-F1
#
_entry.id   AF-A0A166BHP3-F1
#
_cell.length_a   1.000
_cell.length_b   1.000
_cell.length_c   1.000
_cell.angle_alpha   90.00
_cell.angle_beta   90.00
_cell.angle_gamma   90.00
#
_symmetry.space_group_name_H-M   'P 1'
#
loop_
_entity.id
_entity.type
_entity.pdbx_description
1 polymer ?
#
loop_
_entity_poly.entity_id
_entity_poly.type
_entity_poly.pdbx_seq_one_letter_code
_entity_poly.pdbx_strand_id
1 'polypeptide(L)'
;MRALADAWPADPFHPNLQLRVFLKSLATHPDLTHDHVRIMRALKGNTLIKRYAPTVGTLRPPSIPLHYVRLMEGVEKSQLGIGRPMWKRLLNIW
;
A
#
# COMPACT_ATOMS: atom_id res chain seq x y z
N MET A 1 13.81 11.21 10.83
CA MET A 1 13.45 10.03 10.00
C MET A 1 13.04 8.83 10.83
N ARG A 2 13.82 8.39 11.82
CA ARG A 2 13.59 7.14 12.57
C ARG A 2 12.16 6.96 13.10
N ALA A 3 11.63 7.95 13.81
CA ALA A 3 10.24 7.95 14.29
C ALA A 3 9.19 7.84 13.17
N LEU A 4 9.44 8.38 11.97
CA LEU A 4 8.54 8.24 10.83
C LEU A 4 8.57 6.82 10.25
N ALA A 5 9.76 6.20 10.21
CA ALA A 5 9.93 4.83 9.76
C ALA A 5 9.25 3.84 10.73
N ASP A 6 9.41 4.02 12.04
CA ASP A 6 8.77 3.16 13.05
C ASP A 6 7.24 3.23 13.00
N ALA A 7 6.69 4.41 12.72
CA ALA A 7 5.26 4.63 12.56
C ALA A 7 4.73 4.27 11.16
N TRP A 8 5.52 3.64 10.29
CA TRP A 8 5.08 3.22 8.96
C TRP A 8 4.32 1.89 9.05
N PRO A 9 3.09 1.79 8.49
CA PRO A 9 2.32 0.55 8.54
C PRO A 9 3.00 -0.54 7.70
N ALA A 10 2.77 -1.80 8.08
CA ALA A 10 3.13 -2.94 7.24
C ALA A 10 2.18 -3.00 6.03
N ASP A 11 2.71 -3.31 4.84
CA ASP A 11 1.89 -3.49 3.64
C ASP A 11 1.25 -4.90 3.68
N PRO A 12 -0.09 -5.01 3.75
CA PRO A 12 -0.78 -6.30 3.74
C PRO A 12 -0.69 -7.03 2.39
N PHE A 13 -0.49 -6.31 1.28
CA PHE A 13 -0.41 -6.89 -0.07
C PHE A 13 0.99 -7.37 -0.42
N HIS A 14 2.00 -6.73 0.16
CA HIS A 14 3.40 -7.07 -0.07
C HIS A 14 4.12 -7.23 1.27
N PRO A 15 3.87 -8.33 2.01
CA PRO A 15 4.53 -8.57 3.30
C PRO A 15 6.06 -8.62 3.18
N ASN A 16 6.56 -8.94 1.98
CA ASN A 16 7.98 -8.96 1.67
C ASN A 16 8.54 -7.57 1.30
N LEU A 17 7.71 -6.57 1.00
CA LEU A 17 8.17 -5.19 0.77
C LEU A 17 8.50 -4.56 2.11
N GLN A 18 9.79 -4.56 2.42
CA GLN A 18 10.33 -4.06 3.68
C GLN A 18 10.51 -2.53 3.66
N LEU A 19 9.54 -1.76 3.14
CA LEU A 19 9.66 -0.30 3.06
C LEU A 19 9.99 0.30 4.44
N ARG A 20 9.38 -0.21 5.50
CA ARG A 20 9.71 0.16 6.87
C ARG A 20 11.19 -0.08 7.22
N VAL A 21 11.74 -1.22 6.85
CA VAL A 21 13.15 -1.58 7.11
C VAL A 21 14.08 -0.69 6.30
N PHE A 22 13.77 -0.48 5.02
CA PHE A 22 14.47 0.45 4.14
C PHE A 22 14.47 1.88 4.71
N LEU A 23 13.33 2.36 5.22
CA LEU A 23 13.26 3.69 5.83
C LEU A 23 14.06 3.77 7.13
N LYS A 24 14.20 2.67 7.88
CA LYS A 24 15.07 2.61 9.05
C LYS A 24 16.55 2.65 8.67
N SER A 25 16.97 1.94 7.62
CA SER A 25 18.36 2.01 7.14
C SER A 25 18.68 3.37 6.51
N LEU A 26 17.73 3.96 5.78
CA LEU A 26 17.86 5.32 5.24
C LEU A 26 17.97 6.36 6.37
N ALA A 27 17.33 6.13 7.51
CA ALA A 27 17.45 7.01 8.68
C ALA A 27 18.86 7.04 9.29
N THR A 28 19.71 6.04 8.98
CA THR A 28 21.12 5.98 9.40
C THR A 28 22.10 6.48 8.32
N HIS A 29 21.59 6.87 7.15
CA HIS A 29 22.45 7.32 6.05
C HIS A 29 23.06 8.70 6.34
N PRO A 30 24.36 8.92 6.09
CA PRO A 30 25.04 10.18 6.38
C PRO A 30 24.49 11.37 5.59
N ASP A 31 24.07 11.15 4.33
CA ASP A 31 23.57 12.22 3.43
C ASP A 31 22.07 12.54 3.60
N LEU A 32 21.50 12.24 4.76
CA LEU A 32 20.08 12.48 4.99
C LEU A 32 19.78 13.97 5.22
N THR A 33 19.26 14.65 4.20
CA THR A 33 18.88 16.07 4.30
C THR A 33 17.46 16.29 4.85
N HIS A 34 17.18 17.52 5.29
CA HIS A 34 15.85 17.93 5.74
C HIS A 34 14.76 17.76 4.67
N ASP A 35 15.10 17.91 3.38
CA ASP A 35 14.15 17.73 2.29
C ASP A 35 13.62 16.30 2.21
N HIS A 36 14.47 15.29 2.46
CA HIS A 36 14.05 13.89 2.51
C HIS A 36 13.02 13.65 3.62
N VAL A 37 13.23 14.26 4.80
CA VAL A 37 12.27 14.18 5.92
C VAL A 37 10.94 14.82 5.52
N ARG A 38 10.97 15.97 4.84
CA ARG A 38 9.78 16.68 4.36
C ARG A 38 9.00 15.83 3.34
N ILE A 39 9.70 15.25 2.36
CA ILE A 39 9.11 14.37 1.34
C ILE A 39 8.47 13.15 2.00
N MET A 40 9.15 12.50 2.95
CA MET A 40 8.58 11.35 3.64
C MET A 40 7.34 11.70 4.47
N ARG A 41 7.32 12.87 5.10
CA ARG A 41 6.12 13.35 5.82
C ARG A 41 4.96 13.61 4.86
N ALA A 42 5.25 14.19 3.69
CA ALA A 42 4.26 14.41 2.64
C ALA A 42 3.71 13.08 2.09
N LEU A 43 4.59 12.10 1.84
CA LEU A 43 4.23 10.75 1.42
C LEU A 43 3.33 10.06 2.45
N LYS A 44 3.72 10.08 3.74
CA LYS A 44 2.89 9.54 4.83
C LYS A 44 1.51 10.19 4.90
N GLY A 45 1.46 11.50 4.67
CA GLY A 45 0.23 12.28 4.69
C GLY A 45 -0.68 12.10 3.47
N ASN A 46 -0.27 11.27 2.49
CA ASN A 46 -0.90 11.09 1.19
C ASN A 46 -1.22 12.44 0.51
N THR A 47 -0.33 13.42 0.65
CA THR A 47 -0.59 14.79 0.18
C THR A 47 -0.78 14.88 -1.33
N LEU A 48 -0.10 14.02 -2.09
CA LEU A 48 -0.25 13.95 -3.55
C LEU A 48 -1.60 13.36 -3.96
N ILE A 49 -2.07 12.31 -3.28
CA ILE A 49 -3.39 11.72 -3.54
C ILE A 49 -4.50 12.73 -3.21
N LYS A 50 -4.32 13.53 -2.16
CA LYS A 50 -5.25 14.62 -1.81
C LYS A 50 -5.28 15.73 -2.85
N ARG A 51 -4.13 16.08 -3.42
CA ARG A 51 -4.01 17.12 -4.45
C ARG A 51 -4.52 16.65 -5.81
N TYR A 52 -4.22 15.40 -6.16
CA TYR A 52 -4.57 14.76 -7.41
C TYR A 52 -5.48 13.59 -7.10
N ALA A 53 -6.75 13.91 -6.78
CA ALA A 53 -7.74 12.90 -6.49
C ALA A 53 -7.85 11.93 -7.68
N PRO A 54 -7.76 10.61 -7.45
CA PRO A 54 -7.85 9.64 -8.52
C PRO A 54 -9.22 9.73 -9.19
N THR A 55 -9.22 9.71 -10.51
CA THR A 55 -10.47 9.77 -11.29
C THR A 55 -11.26 8.47 -11.14
N VAL A 56 -12.56 8.50 -11.48
CA VAL A 56 -13.40 7.30 -11.49
C VAL A 56 -12.81 6.21 -12.38
N GLY A 57 -12.23 6.56 -13.54
CA GLY A 57 -11.58 5.60 -14.42
C GLY A 57 -10.33 4.96 -13.81
N THR A 58 -9.58 5.70 -12.98
CA THR A 58 -8.44 5.17 -12.23
C THR A 58 -8.89 4.20 -11.13
N LEU A 59 -9.97 4.54 -10.40
CA LEU A 59 -10.50 3.71 -9.31
C LEU A 59 -11.33 2.51 -9.82
N ARG A 60 -11.86 2.58 -11.03
CA ARG A 60 -12.70 1.55 -11.64
C ARG A 60 -12.26 1.35 -13.09
N PRO A 61 -11.12 0.66 -13.29
CA PRO A 61 -10.61 0.46 -14.64
C PRO A 61 -11.65 -0.32 -15.47
N PRO A 62 -11.85 0.01 -16.75
CA PRO A 62 -12.88 -0.62 -17.58
C PRO A 62 -12.74 -2.15 -17.67
N SER A 63 -11.50 -2.66 -17.64
CA SER A 63 -11.21 -4.08 -17.66
C SER A 63 -11.64 -4.81 -16.37
N ILE A 64 -11.58 -4.14 -15.21
CA ILE A 64 -11.89 -4.73 -13.89
C ILE A 64 -12.52 -3.64 -12.99
N PRO A 65 -13.82 -3.31 -13.17
CA PRO A 65 -14.44 -2.17 -12.50
C PRO A 65 -14.49 -2.30 -10.97
N LEU A 66 -14.44 -3.52 -10.44
CA LEU A 66 -14.45 -3.82 -9.01
C LEU A 66 -13.05 -4.15 -8.45
N HIS A 67 -11.97 -3.76 -9.13
CA HIS A 67 -10.60 -4.15 -8.78
C HIS A 67 -10.25 -3.90 -7.31
N TYR A 68 -10.39 -2.66 -6.82
CA TYR A 68 -10.02 -2.32 -5.44
C TYR A 68 -10.98 -2.89 -4.39
N VAL A 69 -12.26 -3.03 -4.72
CA VAL A 69 -13.25 -3.68 -3.83
C VAL A 69 -12.86 -5.14 -3.59
N ARG A 70 -12.52 -5.84 -4.68
CA ARG A 70 -12.07 -7.24 -4.64
C ARG A 70 -10.77 -7.41 -3.86
N LEU A 71 -9.82 -6.48 -4.03
CA LEU A 71 -8.56 -6.48 -3.26
C LEU A 71 -8.82 -6.36 -1.76
N MET A 72 -9.68 -5.42 -1.35
CA MET A 72 -10.05 -5.27 0.06
C MET A 72 -10.74 -6.53 0.62
N GLU A 73 -11.73 -7.05 -0.08
CA GLU A 73 -12.46 -8.25 0.33
C GLU A 73 -11.53 -9.47 0.47
N GLY A 74 -10.55 -9.61 -0.43
CA GLY A 74 -9.54 -10.65 -0.35
C GLY A 74 -8.68 -10.54 0.90
N VAL A 75 -8.24 -9.32 1.25
CA VAL A 75 -7.47 -9.06 2.47
C VAL A 75 -8.28 -9.39 3.72
N GLU A 76 -9.50 -8.86 3.85
CA GLU A 76 -10.38 -9.13 4.98
C GLU A 76 -10.63 -10.63 5.16
N LYS A 77 -10.98 -11.34 4.08
CA LYS A 77 -11.19 -12.80 4.14
C LYS A 77 -9.93 -13.57 4.53
N SER A 78 -8.76 -13.18 4.00
CA SER A 78 -7.50 -13.83 4.35
C SER A 78 -7.13 -13.65 5.82
N GLN A 79 -7.40 -12.48 6.41
CA GLN A 79 -7.20 -12.23 7.84
C GLN A 79 -8.12 -13.10 8.70
N LEU A 80 -9.32 -13.42 8.20
CA LEU A 80 -10.25 -14.37 8.82
C LEU A 80 -9.90 -15.84 8.56
N GLY A 81 -8.83 -16.13 7.82
CA GLY A 81 -8.46 -17.51 7.44
C GLY A 81 -9.34 -18.11 6.33
N ILE A 82 -10.18 -17.30 5.68
CA ILE A 82 -11.10 -17.73 4.63
C ILE A 82 -10.39 -17.65 3.27
N GLY A 83 -9.98 -18.80 2.75
CA GLY A 83 -9.40 -18.92 1.42
C GLY A 83 -10.44 -18.91 0.29
N ARG A 84 -10.00 -18.57 -0.93
CA ARG A 84 -10.86 -18.73 -2.13
C ARG A 84 -10.93 -20.20 -2.56
N PRO A 85 -12.15 -20.74 -2.77
CA PRO A 85 -12.35 -22.06 -3.36
C PRO A 85 -11.54 -22.23 -4.66
N MET A 86 -11.04 -23.44 -4.92
CA MET A 86 -10.18 -23.72 -6.07
C MET A 86 -10.84 -23.38 -7.41
N TRP A 87 -12.13 -23.69 -7.57
CA TRP A 87 -12.90 -23.36 -8.77
C TRP A 87 -13.03 -21.84 -9.03
N LYS A 88 -13.13 -21.03 -7.97
CA LYS A 88 -13.16 -19.55 -8.07
C LYS A 88 -11.81 -18.99 -8.54
N ARG A 89 -10.71 -19.61 -8.12
CA ARG A 89 -9.35 -19.24 -8.56
C ARG A 89 -9.15 -19.57 -10.04
N LEU A 90 -9.56 -20.76 -10.47
CA LEU A 90 -9.44 -21.21 -11.87
C LEU A 90 -10.24 -20.31 -12.83
N LEU A 91 -11.47 -19.97 -12.47
CA LEU A 91 -12.38 -19.19 -13.33
C LEU A 91 -12.21 -17.66 -13.18
N ASN A 92 -11.26 -17.21 -12.36
CA ASN A 92 -11.07 -15.79 -11.99
C ASN A 92 -12.36 -15.10 -11.47
N ILE A 93 -13.23 -15.87 -10.79
CA ILE A 93 -14.51 -15.41 -10.22
C ILE A 93 -14.28 -15.01 -8.77
N TRP A 94 -14.43 -13.73 -8.45
CA TRP A 94 -14.24 -13.18 -7.10
C TRP A 94 -15.48 -13.43 -6.22
#